data_AF-A0A961B5F4-F1
#
_entry.id   AF-A0A961B5F4-F1
#
_cell.length_a   1.000
_cell.length_b   1.000
_cell.length_c   1.000
_cell.angle_alpha   90.00
_cell.angle_beta   90.00
_cell.angle_gamma   90.00
#
_symmetry.space_group_name_H-M   'P 1'
#
loop_
_entity.id
_entity.type
_entity.pdbx_description
1 polymer ?
#
loop_
_entity_poly.entity_id
_entity_poly.type
_entity_poly.pdbx_seq_one_letter_code
_entity_poly.pdbx_strand_id
1 'polypeptide(L)' 'DAPRLAELAALKPQWVGWNQKYLTRDGIAAFHAAGFKVAVWTVNDLAGLRQFKAWGADALITDRPGEAREAVE' A
#
# COMPACT_ATOMS: atom_id res chain seq x y z
N ASP A 1 -10.70 -2.77 -6.97
CA ASP A 1 -11.69 -2.98 -8.05
C ASP A 1 -11.02 -2.80 -9.40
N ALA A 2 -11.13 -3.79 -10.29
CA ALA A 2 -10.53 -3.79 -11.63
C ALA A 2 -10.74 -2.50 -12.46
N PRO A 3 -11.86 -1.76 -12.35
CA PRO A 3 -12.05 -0.50 -13.08
C PRO A 3 -10.96 0.55 -12.79
N ARG A 4 -10.49 0.66 -11.54
CA ARG A 4 -9.46 1.64 -11.19
C ARG A 4 -8.08 1.30 -11.76
N LEU A 5 -7.77 0.02 -11.99
CA LEU A 5 -6.48 -0.38 -12.57
C LEU A 5 -6.34 0.07 -14.03
N ALA A 6 -7.41 0.01 -14.81
CA ALA A 6 -7.39 0.45 -16.20
C ALA A 6 -7.17 1.97 -16.33
N GLU A 7 -7.85 2.75 -15.48
CA GLU A 7 -7.67 4.21 -15.40
C GLU A 7 -6.23 4.57 -14.99
N LEU A 8 -5.70 3.89 -13.97
CA LEU A 8 -4.32 4.09 -13.53
C LEU A 8 -3.32 3.72 -14.62
N ALA A 9 -3.53 2.63 -15.36
CA ALA A 9 -2.66 2.24 -16.46
C ALA A 9 -2.57 3.30 -17.56
N ALA A 10 -3.66 4.04 -17.83
CA ALA A 10 -3.64 5.15 -18.79
C ALA A 10 -2.78 6.33 -18.30
N LEU A 11 -2.75 6.58 -16.98
CA LEU A 11 -1.94 7.64 -16.37
C LEU A 11 -0.46 7.27 -16.23
N LYS A 12 -0.11 5.99 -16.33
CA LYS A 12 1.25 5.44 -16.22
C LYS A 12 2.02 5.90 -14.96
N PRO A 13 1.41 5.85 -13.76
CA PRO A 13 2.10 6.22 -12.54
C PRO A 13 3.20 5.20 -12.22
N GLN A 14 4.26 5.64 -11.55
CA GLN A 14 5.22 4.72 -10.94
C GLN A 14 4.74 4.23 -9.56
N TRP A 15 3.98 5.07 -8.85
CA TRP A 15 3.49 4.81 -7.50
C TRP A 15 2.00 5.11 -7.39
N VAL A 16 1.29 4.32 -6.60
CA VAL A 16 -0.09 4.59 -6.21
C VAL A 16 -0.20 4.70 -4.69
N GLY A 17 -0.89 5.73 -4.23
CA GLY A 17 -1.25 5.89 -2.82
C GLY A 17 -2.64 5.32 -2.56
N TRP A 18 -2.78 4.32 -1.70
CA TRP A 18 -4.06 3.67 -1.43
C TRP A 18 -4.46 3.75 0.04
N ASN A 19 -5.74 4.02 0.28
CA ASN A 19 -6.26 4.03 1.64
C ASN A 19 -6.34 2.59 2.19
N GLN A 20 -5.81 2.36 3.39
CA GLN A 20 -5.75 1.04 4.03
C GLN A 20 -7.09 0.31 4.10
N LYS A 21 -8.20 1.05 4.25
CA LYS A 21 -9.55 0.47 4.36
C LYS A 21 -9.98 -0.28 3.10
N TYR A 22 -9.44 0.09 1.94
CA TYR A 22 -9.83 -0.45 0.65
C TYR A 22 -8.74 -1.30 0.00
N LEU A 23 -7.70 -1.66 0.76
CA LEU A 23 -6.58 -2.41 0.25
C LEU A 23 -6.59 -3.83 0.83
N THR A 24 -6.45 -4.81 -0.05
CA THR A 24 -6.30 -6.22 0.28
C THR A 24 -4.94 -6.71 -0.20
N ARG A 25 -4.49 -7.87 0.28
CA ARG A 25 -3.28 -8.53 -0.20
C ARG A 25 -3.30 -8.73 -1.72
N ASP A 26 -4.42 -9.23 -2.25
CA ASP A 26 -4.58 -9.44 -3.70
C ASP A 26 -4.62 -8.12 -4.48
N GLY A 27 -5.12 -7.04 -3.86
CA GLY A 27 -5.06 -5.70 -4.44
C GLY A 27 -3.63 -5.20 -4.60
N ILE A 28 -2.77 -5.40 -3.59
CA ILE A 28 -1.34 -5.08 -3.67
C ILE A 28 -0.68 -5.90 -4.80
N ALA A 29 -0.94 -7.20 -4.83
CA ALA A 29 -0.41 -8.07 -5.89
C ALA A 29 -0.87 -7.63 -7.29
N ALA A 30 -2.13 -7.18 -7.44
CA ALA A 30 -2.63 -6.67 -8.71
C ALA A 30 -1.95 -5.36 -9.14
N PHE A 31 -1.65 -4.45 -8.20
CA PHE A 31 -0.87 -3.25 -8.50
C PHE A 31 0.56 -3.60 -8.94
N HIS A 32 1.21 -4.55 -8.25
CA HIS A 32 2.53 -5.02 -8.63
C HIS A 32 2.54 -5.70 -10.01
N ALA A 33 1.53 -6.53 -10.30
CA ALA A 33 1.38 -7.17 -11.61
C ALA A 33 1.18 -6.15 -12.75
N ALA A 34 0.59 -4.99 -12.44
CA ALA A 34 0.46 -3.86 -13.36
C ALA A 34 1.73 -2.97 -13.43
N GLY A 35 2.77 -3.27 -12.65
CA GLY A 35 4.05 -2.56 -12.65
C GLY A 35 4.11 -1.34 -11.71
N PHE A 36 3.14 -1.18 -10.80
CA PHE A 36 3.07 -0.04 -9.89
C PHE A 36 3.62 -0.41 -8.51
N LYS A 37 4.27 0.55 -7.85
CA LYS A 37 4.57 0.48 -6.40
C LYS A 37 3.40 1.01 -5.59
N VAL A 38 3.19 0.49 -4.38
CA VAL A 38 2.04 0.82 -3.52
C VAL A 38 2.49 1.46 -2.21
N ALA A 39 2.01 2.68 -1.96
CA ALA A 39 2.12 3.35 -0.67
C ALA A 39 0.76 3.32 0.05
N VAL A 40 0.70 2.75 1.26
CA VAL A 40 -0.55 2.61 2.02
C VAL A 40 -0.70 3.74 3.02
N TRP A 41 -1.84 4.43 3.02
CA TRP A 41 -2.13 5.53 3.94
C TRP A 41 -3.49 5.39 4.64
N THR A 42 -3.73 5.99 5.79
CA THR A 42 -2.74 6.28 6.84
C THR A 42 -2.80 5.10 7.81
N VAL A 43 -1.66 4.48 8.13
CA VAL A 43 -1.60 3.31 9.01
C VAL A 43 -0.98 3.73 10.34
N ASN A 44 -1.81 3.80 11.38
CA ASN A 44 -1.42 4.36 12.69
C ASN A 44 -1.38 3.32 13.82
N ASP A 45 -1.63 2.04 13.51
CA ASP A 45 -1.57 0.95 14.48
C ASP A 45 -0.53 -0.12 14.07
N LEU A 46 0.09 -0.74 15.07
CA LEU A 46 1.20 -1.69 14.88
C LEU A 46 0.79 -2.95 14.11
N ALA A 47 -0.47 -3.40 14.27
CA ALA A 47 -0.98 -4.58 13.59
C ALA A 47 -1.11 -4.33 12.09
N GLY A 48 -1.69 -3.19 11.70
CA GLY A 48 -1.77 -2.74 10.32
C GLY A 48 -0.41 -2.55 9.67
N LEU A 49 0.55 -1.92 10.37
CA LEU A 49 1.91 -1.73 9.86
C LEU A 49 2.58 -3.06 9.51
N ARG A 50 2.52 -4.04 10.43
CA ARG A 50 3.04 -5.39 10.21
C ARG A 50 2.30 -6.12 9.10
N GLN A 51 0.97 -6.01 9.07
CA GLN A 51 0.14 -6.66 8.08
C GLN A 51 0.44 -6.15 6.67
N PHE A 52 0.46 -4.84 6.45
CA PHE A 52 0.71 -4.26 5.12
C PHE A 52 2.16 -4.48 4.67
N LYS A 53 3.14 -4.46 5.59
CA LYS A 53 4.51 -4.93 5.29
C LYS A 53 4.49 -6.38 4.81
N ALA A 54 3.83 -7.27 5.55
CA ALA A 54 3.76 -8.69 5.21
C ALA A 54 3.01 -8.97 3.90
N TRP A 55 2.04 -8.12 3.55
CA TRP A 55 1.33 -8.19 2.27
C TRP A 55 2.14 -7.63 1.10
N GLY A 56 3.27 -6.96 1.36
CA GLY A 56 4.19 -6.46 0.34
C GLY A 56 4.01 -4.99 -0.02
N ALA A 57 3.40 -4.15 0.84
CA ALA A 57 3.39 -2.71 0.61
C ALA A 57 4.82 -2.16 0.45
N ASP A 58 5.04 -1.34 -0.59
CA ASP A 58 6.36 -0.73 -0.86
C ASP A 58 6.65 0.46 0.07
N ALA A 59 5.60 1.10 0.58
CA ALA A 59 5.70 2.17 1.57
C ALA A 59 4.48 2.22 2.49
N LEU A 60 4.70 2.70 3.72
CA LEU A 60 3.67 2.93 4.73
C LEU A 60 3.69 4.41 5.11
N ILE A 61 2.52 5.05 5.05
CA ILE A 61 2.32 6.44 5.44
C ILE A 61 1.63 6.43 6.81
N THR A 62 2.26 7.07 7.79
CA THR A 62 1.86 7.04 9.20
C THR A 62 2.09 8.38 9.87
N ASP A 63 1.27 8.71 10.86
CA ASP A 63 1.51 9.84 11.75
C ASP A 63 2.47 9.47 12.90
N ARG A 64 2.87 8.21 12.99
CA ARG A 64 3.67 7.64 14.09
C ARG A 64 4.97 6.97 13.59
N PRO A 65 5.92 7.73 13.02
CA PRO A 65 7.11 7.16 12.37
C PRO A 65 8.02 6.36 13.33
N GLY A 66 8.08 6.74 14.62
CA GLY A 66 8.87 6.00 15.62
C GLY A 66 8.31 4.59 15.88
N GLU A 67 7.01 4.50 16.19
CA GLU A 67 6.30 3.22 16.36
C GLU A 67 6.36 2.36 15.09
N ALA A 68 6.24 2.99 13.93
CA ALA A 68 6.31 2.29 12.65
C ALA A 68 7.67 1.63 12.43
N ARG A 69 8.77 2.32 12.74
CA ARG A 69 10.12 1.77 12.64
C ARG A 69 10.27 0.50 13.47
N GLU A 70 9.87 0.53 14.74
CA GLU A 70 9.94 -0.65 15.62
C GLU A 70 9.07 -1.82 15.15
N ALA A 71 7.96 -1.53 14.44
CA ALA A 71 7.06 -2.57 13.95
C ALA A 71 7.53 -3.25 12.67
N VAL A 72 8.35 -2.56 11.86
CA VAL A 72 8.71 -2.96 10.48
C VAL A 72 10.21 -3.13 10.25
N GLU A 73 11.08 -2.89 11.22
CA GLU A 73 12.46 -3.39 11.21
C GLU A 73 12.48 -4.86 11.68
#